data_AF-A0A924AR51-F1
#
_entry.id   AF-A0A924AR51-F1
#
_cell.length_a   1.000
_cell.length_b   1.000
_cell.length_c   1.000
_cell.angle_alpha   90.00
_cell.angle_beta   90.00
_cell.angle_gamma   90.00
#
_symmetry.space_group_name_H-M   'P 1'
#
loop_
_entity.id
_entity.type
_entity.pdbx_description
1 polymer ?
#
loop_
_entity_poly.entity_id
_entity_poly.type
_entity_poly.pdbx_seq_one_letter_code
_entity_poly.pdbx_strand_id
1 'polypeptide(L)'
;MLVDRDVDDCHELKAASEAFAHTAGLPTKPRPTPTGEFVLVTRIACEEMEAWLLGDQTAIRQAYPRVKAHHVKATFTHTTDPAAIRGGTAEALERVFVAASYPAGKLKYEWAARIGPHLDPARNQSASFQCFWQRIQGHCTWSWGRLLASFIV
;
A
#
# COMPACT_ATOMS: atom_id res chain seq x y z
N MET A 1 2.32 -12.36 -6.30
CA MET A 1 2.64 -11.30 -7.27
C MET A 1 1.88 -10.07 -6.85
N LEU A 2 2.57 -8.97 -6.55
CA LEU A 2 1.97 -7.66 -6.34
C LEU A 2 2.29 -6.84 -7.59
N VAL A 3 1.27 -6.29 -8.23
CA VAL A 3 1.43 -5.45 -9.43
C VAL A 3 0.76 -4.12 -9.13
N ASP A 4 1.56 -3.06 -9.21
CA ASP A 4 1.14 -1.67 -9.09
C ASP A 4 0.82 -1.14 -10.49
N ARG A 5 -0.43 -0.76 -10.74
CA ARG A 5 -0.87 -0.10 -11.98
C ARG A 5 -1.92 0.94 -11.67
N ASP A 6 -1.54 2.19 -11.86
CA ASP A 6 -2.28 3.39 -11.45
C ASP A 6 -3.48 3.77 -12.37
N VAL A 7 -3.74 3.04 -13.46
CA VAL A 7 -4.74 3.47 -14.49
C VAL A 7 -5.68 2.39 -15.01
N ASP A 8 -5.46 1.12 -14.67
CA ASP A 8 -6.29 -0.01 -15.15
C ASP A 8 -7.42 -0.31 -14.14
N ASP A 9 -8.55 -0.85 -14.62
CA ASP A 9 -9.58 -1.38 -13.72
C ASP A 9 -9.01 -2.57 -12.93
N CYS A 10 -8.93 -2.41 -11.62
CA CYS A 10 -8.35 -3.40 -10.71
C CYS A 10 -9.11 -4.74 -10.72
N HIS A 11 -10.41 -4.72 -11.04
CA HIS A 11 -11.22 -5.91 -11.19
C HIS A 11 -10.89 -6.66 -12.47
N GLU A 12 -10.73 -5.95 -13.58
CA GLU A 12 -10.31 -6.54 -14.86
C GLU A 12 -8.90 -7.14 -14.76
N LEU A 13 -7.96 -6.40 -14.17
CA LEU A 13 -6.60 -6.87 -13.98
C LEU A 13 -6.51 -8.08 -13.05
N LYS A 14 -7.33 -8.10 -11.98
CA LYS A 14 -7.44 -9.26 -11.11
C LYS A 14 -8.03 -10.46 -11.86
N ALA A 15 -9.08 -10.25 -12.64
CA ALA A 15 -9.72 -11.32 -13.42
C ALA A 15 -8.74 -11.93 -14.45
N ALA A 16 -7.98 -11.09 -15.16
CA ALA A 16 -6.95 -11.53 -16.08
C ALA A 16 -5.85 -12.33 -15.38
N SER A 17 -5.38 -11.86 -14.22
CA SER A 17 -4.37 -12.55 -13.41
C SER A 17 -4.85 -13.93 -12.92
N GLU A 18 -6.12 -14.05 -12.52
CA GLU A 18 -6.72 -15.35 -12.15
C GLU A 18 -6.84 -16.29 -13.37
N ALA A 19 -7.15 -15.76 -14.55
CA ALA A 19 -7.21 -16.54 -15.79
C ALA A 19 -5.82 -17.11 -16.15
N PHE A 20 -4.75 -16.32 -16.01
CA PHE A 20 -3.38 -16.82 -16.22
C PHE A 20 -3.00 -17.92 -15.23
N ALA A 21 -3.32 -17.73 -13.94
CA ALA A 21 -3.06 -18.74 -12.92
C ALA A 21 -3.79 -20.06 -13.21
N HIS A 22 -5.04 -19.96 -13.67
CA HIS A 22 -5.83 -21.12 -14.08
C HIS A 22 -5.18 -21.84 -15.27
N THR A 23 -4.78 -21.12 -16.32
CA THR A 23 -4.09 -21.70 -17.48
C THR A 23 -2.77 -22.38 -17.09
N ALA A 24 -2.06 -21.85 -16.09
CA ALA A 24 -0.85 -22.45 -15.54
C ALA A 24 -1.10 -23.63 -14.58
N GLY A 25 -2.35 -23.99 -14.30
CA GLY A 25 -2.72 -25.06 -13.40
C GLY A 25 -2.41 -24.78 -11.93
N LEU A 26 -2.30 -23.50 -11.54
CA LEU A 26 -1.97 -23.10 -10.17
C LEU A 26 -3.26 -22.95 -9.33
N PRO A 27 -3.44 -23.74 -8.25
CA PRO A 27 -4.55 -23.56 -7.33
C PRO A 27 -4.52 -22.17 -6.68
N THR A 28 -5.59 -21.39 -6.88
CA THR A 28 -5.73 -20.05 -6.31
C THR A 28 -6.73 -20.04 -5.16
N LYS A 29 -6.69 -19.03 -4.28
CA LYS A 29 -7.65 -18.97 -3.17
C LYS A 29 -9.13 -19.02 -3.61
N PRO A 30 -9.56 -18.38 -4.71
CA PRO A 30 -10.92 -18.55 -5.25
C PRO A 30 -11.18 -19.91 -5.90
N ARG A 31 -10.14 -20.64 -6.33
CA ARG A 31 -10.20 -21.96 -6.98
C ARG A 31 -9.19 -22.92 -6.36
N PRO A 32 -9.42 -23.34 -5.11
CA PRO A 32 -8.51 -24.26 -4.43
C PRO A 32 -8.60 -25.66 -5.04
N THR A 33 -7.68 -26.53 -4.66
CA THR A 33 -7.76 -27.97 -4.94
C THR A 33 -9.03 -28.58 -4.33
N PRO A 34 -9.43 -29.81 -4.71
CA PRO A 34 -10.53 -30.52 -4.05
C PRO A 34 -10.34 -30.70 -2.53
N THR A 35 -9.09 -30.68 -2.05
CA THR A 35 -8.73 -30.73 -0.63
C THR A 35 -8.75 -29.37 0.07
N GLY A 36 -9.02 -28.28 -0.66
CA GLY A 36 -9.09 -26.92 -0.14
C GLY A 36 -7.76 -26.16 -0.11
N GLU A 37 -6.70 -26.70 -0.70
CA GLU A 37 -5.37 -26.11 -0.71
C GLU A 37 -5.23 -25.08 -1.84
N PHE A 38 -4.46 -24.01 -1.60
CA PHE A 38 -4.10 -23.03 -2.62
C PHE A 38 -2.64 -22.62 -2.47
N VAL A 39 -2.00 -22.28 -3.59
CA VAL A 39 -0.59 -21.84 -3.63
C VAL A 39 -0.46 -20.38 -4.07
N LEU A 40 -1.51 -19.80 -4.65
CA LEU A 40 -1.50 -18.43 -5.14
C LEU A 40 -2.62 -17.57 -4.56
N VAL A 41 -2.26 -16.36 -4.16
CA VAL A 41 -3.19 -15.27 -3.82
C VAL A 41 -2.86 -14.07 -4.70
N THR A 42 -3.84 -13.64 -5.49
CA THR A 42 -3.73 -12.44 -6.32
C THR A 42 -4.39 -11.25 -5.63
N ARG A 43 -3.66 -10.13 -5.53
CA ARG A 43 -4.16 -8.84 -5.08
C ARG A 43 -3.59 -7.77 -6.02
N ILE A 44 -4.47 -6.87 -6.47
CA ILE A 44 -4.10 -5.69 -7.23
C ILE A 44 -4.21 -4.52 -6.28
N ALA A 45 -3.17 -3.70 -6.20
CA ALA A 45 -3.16 -2.44 -5.47
C ALA A 45 -3.14 -1.33 -6.52
N CYS A 46 -4.16 -0.48 -6.56
CA CYS A 46 -4.22 0.69 -7.43
C CYS A 46 -4.11 1.94 -6.54
N GLU A 47 -3.13 2.81 -6.77
CA GLU A 47 -2.87 4.04 -5.99
C GLU A 47 -2.67 3.84 -4.46
N GLU A 48 -2.45 2.60 -4.02
CA GLU A 48 -2.58 2.27 -2.61
C GLU A 48 -1.30 2.50 -1.80
N MET A 49 -0.14 2.49 -2.45
CA MET A 49 1.12 2.59 -1.71
C MET A 49 1.20 3.93 -0.98
N GLU A 50 0.84 5.04 -1.64
CA GLU A 50 0.80 6.35 -1.01
C GLU A 50 -0.29 6.45 0.07
N ALA A 51 -1.39 5.70 -0.07
CA ALA A 51 -2.42 5.60 0.97
C ALA A 51 -1.87 4.90 2.22
N TRP A 52 -1.03 3.88 2.03
CA TRP A 52 -0.35 3.18 3.11
C TRP A 52 0.66 4.09 3.81
N LEU A 53 1.40 4.90 3.04
CA LEU A 53 2.31 5.91 3.60
C LEU A 53 1.53 6.98 4.40
N LEU A 54 0.44 7.50 3.82
CA LEU A 54 -0.45 8.48 4.46
C LEU A 54 -1.14 7.95 5.72
N GLY A 55 -1.39 6.65 5.78
CA GLY A 55 -2.05 5.99 6.90
C GLY A 55 -1.25 6.01 8.20
N ASP A 56 0.07 6.23 8.14
CA ASP A 56 0.93 6.35 9.33
C ASP A 56 1.62 7.72 9.40
N GLN A 57 0.91 8.69 9.98
CA GLN A 57 1.44 10.05 10.14
C GLN A 57 2.71 10.11 10.99
N THR A 58 2.91 9.14 11.89
CA THR A 58 4.11 9.09 12.72
C THR A 58 5.32 8.67 11.88
N ALA A 59 5.17 7.68 10.99
CA ALA A 59 6.21 7.28 10.06
C ALA A 59 6.62 8.43 9.12
N ILE A 60 5.66 9.18 8.59
CA ILE A 60 5.94 10.36 7.75
C ILE A 60 6.78 11.38 8.52
N ARG A 61 6.43 11.68 9.77
CA ARG A 61 7.13 12.67 10.58
C ARG A 61 8.52 12.20 11.03
N GLN A 62 8.73 10.90 11.15
CA GLN A 62 10.06 10.32 11.41
C GLN A 62 10.97 10.47 10.18
N ALA A 63 10.44 10.13 8.99
CA ALA A 63 11.17 10.25 7.73
C ALA A 63 11.39 11.72 7.29
N TYR A 64 10.44 12.60 7.63
CA TYR A 64 10.43 14.01 7.22
C TYR A 64 10.13 14.94 8.42
N PRO A 65 11.14 15.31 9.22
CA PRO A 65 10.95 16.02 10.51
C PRO A 65 10.32 17.43 10.42
N ARG A 66 10.33 18.05 9.25
CA ARG A 66 9.64 19.34 9.01
C ARG A 66 8.13 19.16 8.85
N VAL A 67 7.66 17.95 8.57
CA VAL A 67 6.22 17.64 8.56
C VAL A 67 5.68 17.71 9.99
N LYS A 68 4.62 18.50 10.17
CA LYS A 68 3.88 18.65 11.44
C LYS A 68 2.49 18.04 11.29
N ALA A 69 1.85 17.72 12.41
CA ALA A 69 0.53 17.06 12.42
C ALA A 69 -0.53 17.81 11.60
N HIS A 70 -0.50 19.15 11.61
CA HIS A 70 -1.46 19.96 10.86
C HIS A 70 -1.26 19.88 9.33
N HIS A 71 -0.03 19.66 8.84
CA HIS A 71 0.21 19.44 7.40
C HIS A 71 -0.49 18.18 6.91
N VAL A 72 -0.48 17.12 7.71
CA VAL A 72 -1.12 15.84 7.36
C VAL A 72 -2.64 15.93 7.53
N LYS A 73 -3.12 16.54 8.61
CA LYS A 73 -4.56 16.72 8.87
C LYS A 73 -5.26 17.51 7.76
N ALA A 74 -4.60 18.50 7.18
CA ALA A 74 -5.13 19.30 6.07
C ALA A 74 -5.40 18.49 4.80
N THR A 75 -4.79 17.31 4.67
CA THR A 75 -4.99 16.41 3.52
C THR A 75 -6.30 15.62 3.59
N PHE A 76 -6.86 15.46 4.78
CA PHE A 76 -8.02 14.61 5.09
C PHE A 76 -9.32 15.40 5.26
N THR A 77 -9.62 16.34 4.36
CA THR A 77 -10.77 17.25 4.50
C THR A 77 -12.13 16.55 4.40
N HIS A 78 -12.21 15.43 3.67
CA HIS A 78 -13.46 14.72 3.36
C HIS A 78 -13.48 13.25 3.78
N THR A 79 -12.36 12.71 4.26
CA THR A 79 -12.23 11.30 4.65
C THR A 79 -11.20 11.14 5.76
N THR A 80 -11.44 10.22 6.69
CA THR A 80 -10.44 9.80 7.69
C THR A 80 -9.58 8.63 7.21
N ASP A 81 -10.00 7.93 6.15
CA ASP A 81 -9.28 6.80 5.57
C ASP A 81 -8.53 7.25 4.30
N PRO A 82 -7.18 7.17 4.28
CA PRO A 82 -6.38 7.43 3.09
C PRO A 82 -6.73 6.53 1.90
N ALA A 83 -7.20 5.30 2.13
CA ALA A 83 -7.60 4.39 1.04
C ALA A 83 -8.89 4.84 0.32
N ALA A 84 -9.66 5.77 0.91
CA ALA A 84 -10.84 6.33 0.28
C ALA A 84 -10.53 7.52 -0.66
N ILE A 85 -9.26 7.98 -0.72
CA ILE A 85 -8.82 9.00 -1.66
C ILE A 85 -8.73 8.35 -3.04
N ARG A 86 -9.63 8.71 -3.97
CA ARG A 86 -9.60 8.22 -5.36
C ARG A 86 -8.91 9.23 -6.27
N GLY A 87 -7.95 8.79 -7.08
CA GLY A 87 -7.37 9.58 -8.17
C GLY A 87 -6.50 10.74 -7.72
N GLY A 88 -5.85 10.63 -6.55
CA GLY A 88 -5.23 11.81 -5.92
C GLY A 88 -4.37 11.58 -4.69
N THR A 89 -4.05 10.33 -4.36
CA THR A 89 -3.36 9.98 -3.11
C THR A 89 -1.90 10.44 -3.12
N ALA A 90 -1.24 10.35 -4.27
CA ALA A 90 0.11 10.88 -4.45
C ALA A 90 0.14 12.41 -4.34
N GLU A 91 -0.83 13.10 -4.91
CA GLU A 91 -1.01 14.56 -4.83
C GLU A 91 -1.32 14.99 -3.39
N ALA A 92 -2.13 14.20 -2.68
CA ALA A 92 -2.43 14.37 -1.27
C ALA A 92 -1.16 14.30 -0.40
N LEU A 93 -0.31 13.31 -0.66
CA LEU A 93 0.97 13.16 0.03
C LEU A 93 1.97 14.27 -0.37
N GLU A 94 2.01 14.66 -1.65
CA GLU A 94 2.81 15.77 -2.13
C GLU A 94 2.45 17.09 -1.44
N ARG A 95 1.15 17.39 -1.27
CA ARG A 95 0.69 18.60 -0.55
C ARG A 95 1.23 18.65 0.88
N VAL A 96 1.34 17.53 1.57
CA VAL A 96 1.94 17.46 2.92
C VAL A 96 3.39 17.93 2.88
N PHE A 97 4.16 17.47 1.89
CA PHE A 97 5.57 17.79 1.74
C PHE A 97 5.80 19.23 1.31
N VAL A 98 5.03 19.72 0.34
CA VAL A 98 5.08 21.12 -0.10
C VAL A 98 4.72 22.07 1.04
N ALA A 99 3.68 21.76 1.83
CA ALA A 99 3.32 22.54 3.01
C ALA A 99 4.45 22.56 4.07
N ALA A 100 5.23 21.49 4.15
CA ALA A 100 6.41 21.39 5.00
C ALA A 100 7.71 21.91 4.36
N SER A 101 7.62 22.62 3.22
CA SER A 101 8.75 23.20 2.47
C SER A 101 9.76 22.17 1.95
N TYR A 102 9.32 20.94 1.65
CA TYR A 102 10.09 20.01 0.82
C TYR A 102 9.84 20.29 -0.66
N PRO A 103 10.80 19.94 -1.54
CA PRO A 103 10.63 20.09 -2.99
C PRO A 103 9.37 19.37 -3.48
N ALA A 104 8.67 20.00 -4.42
CA ALA A 104 7.62 19.34 -5.18
C ALA A 104 8.21 18.32 -6.14
N GLY A 105 7.40 17.34 -6.54
CA GLY A 105 7.80 16.18 -7.30
C GLY A 105 7.20 14.95 -6.64
N LYS A 106 6.45 14.15 -7.42
CA LYS A 106 5.94 12.83 -7.02
C LYS A 106 7.09 11.83 -6.87
N LEU A 107 7.90 11.99 -5.83
CA LEU A 107 9.05 11.16 -5.51
C LEU A 107 8.58 9.85 -4.85
N LYS A 108 7.65 9.13 -5.48
CA LYS A 108 6.96 7.94 -4.95
C LYS A 108 7.95 6.92 -4.37
N TYR A 109 9.01 6.63 -5.14
CA TYR A 109 10.11 5.76 -4.72
C TYR A 109 10.80 6.27 -3.45
N GLU A 110 11.16 7.56 -3.40
CA GLU A 110 11.83 8.14 -2.24
C GLU A 110 10.93 8.10 -1.00
N TRP A 111 9.65 8.44 -1.17
CA TRP A 111 8.67 8.39 -0.11
C TRP A 111 8.55 6.98 0.45
N ALA A 112 8.42 5.96 -0.41
CA ALA A 112 8.37 4.57 0.00
C ALA A 112 9.66 4.13 0.71
N ALA A 113 10.83 4.46 0.15
CA ALA A 113 12.13 4.08 0.71
C ALA A 113 12.39 4.73 2.07
N ARG A 114 11.95 5.98 2.28
CA ARG A 114 12.18 6.70 3.54
C ARG A 114 11.11 6.44 4.58
N ILE A 115 9.83 6.41 4.21
CA ILE A 115 8.71 6.24 5.15
C ILE A 115 8.51 4.77 5.49
N GLY A 116 8.69 3.87 4.51
CA GLY A 116 8.48 2.43 4.64
C GLY A 116 9.09 1.83 5.91
N PRO A 117 10.40 2.01 6.17
CA PRO A 117 11.07 1.45 7.35
C PRO A 117 10.47 1.90 8.69
N HIS A 118 9.77 3.03 8.71
CA HIS A 118 9.12 3.55 9.89
C HIS A 118 7.68 3.09 10.03
N LEU A 119 7.04 2.53 8.99
CA LEU A 119 5.64 2.12 9.05
C LEU A 119 5.40 1.12 10.19
N ASP A 120 4.38 1.41 10.99
CA ASP A 120 3.91 0.53 12.04
C ASP A 120 2.44 0.16 11.78
N PRO A 121 2.15 -1.14 11.69
CA PRO A 121 0.79 -1.59 11.36
C PRO A 121 -0.22 -1.31 12.44
N ALA A 122 0.19 -1.27 13.71
CA ALA A 122 -0.76 -1.04 14.80
C ALA A 122 -1.35 0.37 14.75
N ARG A 123 -0.65 1.32 14.09
CA ARG A 123 -1.05 2.72 13.98
C ARG A 123 -1.45 3.15 12.56
N ASN A 124 -1.30 2.30 11.56
CA ASN A 124 -1.63 2.63 10.18
C ASN A 124 -3.15 2.64 9.98
N GLN A 125 -3.72 3.77 9.56
CA GLN A 125 -5.16 3.97 9.43
C GLN A 125 -5.72 3.62 8.04
N SER A 126 -4.89 3.27 7.06
CA SER A 126 -5.37 2.84 5.75
C SER A 126 -6.08 1.50 5.85
N ALA A 127 -7.37 1.45 5.49
CA ALA A 127 -8.16 0.22 5.55
C ALA A 127 -7.57 -0.86 4.63
N SER A 128 -7.05 -0.46 3.47
CA SER A 128 -6.45 -1.39 2.52
C SER A 128 -5.09 -1.91 2.98
N PHE A 129 -4.28 -1.07 3.64
CA PHE A 129 -3.07 -1.52 4.34
C PHE A 129 -3.41 -2.55 5.43
N GLN A 130 -4.44 -2.32 6.24
CA GLN A 130 -4.85 -3.26 7.28
C GLN A 130 -5.32 -4.59 6.71
N CYS A 131 -6.09 -4.56 5.62
CA CYS A 131 -6.49 -5.76 4.89
C CYS A 131 -5.28 -6.55 4.39
N PHE A 132 -4.30 -5.86 3.79
CA PHE A 132 -3.04 -6.48 3.35
C PHE A 132 -2.29 -7.09 4.53
N TRP A 133 -2.14 -6.33 5.62
CA TRP A 133 -1.37 -6.71 6.79
C TRP A 133 -1.91 -7.96 7.48
N GLN A 134 -3.21 -7.99 7.76
CA GLN A 134 -3.89 -9.13 8.35
C GLN A 134 -3.66 -10.41 7.53
N ARG A 135 -3.56 -10.28 6.20
CA ARG A 135 -3.38 -11.43 5.32
C ARG A 135 -1.98 -12.01 5.38
N ILE A 136 -0.94 -11.17 5.50
CA ILE A 136 0.44 -11.64 5.56
C ILE A 136 0.84 -12.12 6.97
N GLN A 137 0.19 -11.59 8.02
CA GLN A 137 0.41 -12.03 9.40
C GLN A 137 0.07 -13.51 9.64
N GLY A 138 -0.97 -14.05 8.99
CA GLY A 138 -1.33 -15.46 9.13
C GLY A 138 -0.33 -16.45 8.54
N HIS A 139 0.74 -15.99 7.88
CA HIS A 139 1.64 -16.84 7.11
C HIS A 139 3.15 -16.50 7.26
N CYS A 140 3.55 -15.55 8.12
CA CYS A 140 4.95 -15.14 8.26
C CYS A 140 5.37 -14.87 9.72
N THR A 141 6.33 -15.64 10.22
CA THR A 141 7.00 -15.46 11.54
C THR A 141 8.20 -14.50 11.49
N TRP A 142 8.23 -13.55 10.54
CA TRP A 142 9.39 -12.67 10.34
C TRP A 142 9.16 -11.25 10.83
N SER A 143 10.18 -10.68 11.47
CA SER A 143 10.22 -9.27 11.89
C SER A 143 10.16 -8.36 10.66
N TRP A 144 9.20 -7.44 10.68
CA TRP A 144 8.90 -6.42 9.67
C TRP A 144 10.07 -5.79 8.89
N GLY A 145 11.22 -5.55 9.52
CA GLY A 145 12.36 -4.89 8.90
C GLY A 145 12.92 -5.58 7.65
N ARG A 146 12.62 -6.86 7.41
CA ARG A 146 13.10 -7.61 6.22
C ARG A 146 12.12 -7.64 5.05
N LEU A 147 10.82 -7.38 5.27
CA LEU A 147 9.83 -7.49 4.19
C LEU A 147 9.99 -6.36 3.16
N LEU A 148 10.25 -5.12 3.59
CA LEU A 148 10.34 -3.98 2.68
C LEU A 148 11.56 -4.00 1.74
N ALA A 149 12.65 -4.68 2.12
CA ALA A 149 13.82 -4.84 1.25
C ALA A 149 13.52 -5.74 0.03
N SER A 150 12.44 -6.53 0.05
CA SER A 150 12.03 -7.38 -1.06
C SER A 150 10.91 -6.78 -1.92
N PHE A 151 10.42 -5.57 -1.60
CA PHE A 151 9.31 -4.91 -2.31
C PHE A 151 9.75 -3.73 -3.21
N ILE A 152 11.06 -3.48 -3.34
CA ILE A 152 11.62 -2.41 -4.16
C ILE A 152 12.61 -2.98 -5.21
N VAL A 153 12.24 -4.08 -5.86
CA VAL A 153 12.83 -4.52 -7.14
C VAL A 153 11.71 -5.03 -8.03
#